data_AF-G9WWX4-F1
#
_entry.id   AF-G9WWX4-F1
#
_cell.length_a   1.000
_cell.length_b   1.000
_cell.length_c   1.000
_cell.angle_alpha   90.00
_cell.angle_beta   90.00
_cell.angle_gamma   90.00
#
_symmetry.space_group_name_H-M   'P 1'
#
loop_
_entity.id
_entity.type
_entity.pdbx_description
1 polymer ?
#
loop_
_entity_poly.entity_id
_entity_poly.type
_entity_poly.pdbx_seq_one_letter_code
_entity_poly.pdbx_strand_id
1 'polypeptide(L)'
;MAVVTDGTAVLGLGDIGPEAGMPVMEGKCVLFKEFGGVDAIPLCVRSKSVDDIVNVVTLLAGSFGGVNLEDISAPRCFEIEERLKQSCDIPIFHDDQHGTAVVSTGRSDFPNQVNNVLCFPGIFRGALDARASTITEGMKIAAVYAIAGLVSDEELNTDYTLPEAFDPRVRDAVAKAVAKAAHEDGVARI
;
A
#
# COMPACT_ATOMS: atom_id res chain seq x y z
N MET A 1 20.55 5.64 -16.28
CA MET A 1 19.40 5.84 -15.37
C MET A 1 19.93 6.22 -14.00
N ALA A 2 19.20 7.02 -13.22
CA ALA A 2 19.54 7.27 -11.82
C ALA A 2 18.73 6.33 -10.91
N VAL A 3 19.38 5.72 -9.91
CA VAL A 3 18.71 5.03 -8.81
C VAL A 3 18.80 5.93 -7.59
N VAL A 4 17.67 6.50 -7.16
CA VAL A 4 17.63 7.58 -6.17
C VAL A 4 16.98 7.10 -4.88
N THR A 5 17.62 7.38 -3.75
CA THR A 5 17.10 7.06 -2.40
C THR A 5 17.47 8.15 -1.39
N ASP A 6 16.75 8.24 -0.28
CA ASP A 6 17.17 8.95 0.94
C ASP A 6 17.54 8.00 2.09
N GLY A 7 17.45 6.68 1.86
CA GLY A 7 17.78 5.64 2.83
C GLY A 7 16.81 5.50 4.00
N THR A 8 15.56 5.97 3.84
CA THR A 8 14.57 5.99 4.93
C THR A 8 13.72 4.72 5.06
N ALA A 9 13.76 3.84 4.06
CA ALA A 9 13.05 2.56 4.07
C ALA A 9 13.90 1.44 3.42
N VAL A 10 15.17 1.33 3.79
CA VAL A 10 16.09 0.36 3.17
C VAL A 10 15.72 -1.05 3.59
N LEU A 11 15.18 -1.84 2.67
CA LEU A 11 14.76 -3.22 2.91
C LEU A 11 13.84 -3.32 4.16
N GLY A 12 14.12 -4.26 5.07
CA GLY A 12 13.45 -4.36 6.37
C GLY A 12 14.12 -3.60 7.51
N LEU A 13 15.15 -2.80 7.22
CA LEU A 13 15.96 -2.12 8.23
C LEU A 13 15.40 -0.75 8.62
N GLY A 14 14.50 -0.21 7.80
CA GLY A 14 13.91 1.11 8.01
C GLY A 14 14.89 2.25 7.70
N ASP A 15 14.83 3.31 8.50
CA ASP A 15 15.61 4.52 8.29
C ASP A 15 17.04 4.34 8.82
N ILE A 16 17.94 3.94 7.91
CA ILE A 16 19.37 3.78 8.19
C ILE A 16 20.21 4.92 7.60
N GLY A 17 19.58 5.82 6.85
CA GLY A 17 20.19 6.98 6.22
C GLY A 17 20.83 6.68 4.86
N PRO A 18 21.15 7.75 4.11
CA PRO A 18 21.50 7.66 2.69
C PRO A 18 22.83 6.94 2.44
N GLU A 19 23.85 7.15 3.29
CA GLU A 19 25.14 6.46 3.14
C GLU A 19 25.02 4.95 3.40
N ALA A 20 24.19 4.55 4.38
CA ALA A 20 23.99 3.14 4.69
C ALA A 20 23.13 2.42 3.65
N GLY A 21 22.29 3.15 2.91
CA GLY A 21 21.56 2.63 1.75
C GLY A 21 22.40 2.45 0.48
N MET A 22 23.58 3.09 0.39
CA MET A 22 24.43 3.06 -0.82
C MET A 22 24.72 1.64 -1.34
N PRO A 23 25.10 0.64 -0.51
CA PRO A 23 25.37 -0.71 -1.02
C PRO A 23 24.14 -1.37 -1.68
N VAL A 24 22.94 -1.05 -1.22
CA VAL A 24 21.69 -1.56 -1.83
C VAL A 24 21.48 -0.91 -3.19
N MET A 25 21.71 0.40 -3.30
CA MET A 25 21.61 1.14 -4.57
C MET A 25 22.64 0.67 -5.60
N GLU A 26 23.88 0.42 -5.17
CA GLU A 26 24.92 -0.18 -6.02
C GLU A 26 24.48 -1.56 -6.52
N GLY A 27 23.92 -2.39 -5.63
CA GLY A 27 23.33 -3.68 -5.99
C GLY A 27 22.28 -3.54 -7.08
N LYS A 28 21.33 -2.61 -6.94
CA LYS A 28 20.32 -2.35 -7.98
C LYS A 28 20.93 -1.88 -9.30
N CYS A 29 21.94 -1.02 -9.27
CA CYS A 29 22.62 -0.58 -10.48
C CYS A 29 23.26 -1.76 -11.23
N VAL A 30 23.88 -2.70 -10.50
CA VAL A 30 24.42 -3.94 -11.09
C VAL A 30 23.30 -4.78 -11.71
N LEU A 31 22.15 -4.92 -11.04
CA LEU A 31 21.00 -5.66 -11.58
C LEU A 31 20.46 -5.02 -12.88
N PHE A 32 20.32 -3.69 -12.92
CA PHE A 32 19.94 -2.96 -14.13
C PHE A 32 20.92 -3.19 -15.28
N LYS A 33 22.23 -3.26 -14.98
CA LYS A 33 23.24 -3.53 -16.00
C LYS A 33 23.18 -4.96 -16.51
N GLU A 34 23.19 -5.94 -15.60
CA GLU A 34 23.28 -7.36 -15.92
C GLU A 34 22.03 -7.86 -16.65
N PHE A 35 20.85 -7.48 -16.16
CA PHE A 35 19.58 -8.01 -16.67
C PHE A 35 18.85 -7.06 -17.62
N GLY A 36 19.02 -5.75 -17.44
CA GLY A 36 18.36 -4.73 -18.27
C GLY A 36 19.24 -4.17 -19.39
N GLY A 37 20.55 -4.42 -19.37
CA GLY A 37 21.49 -3.74 -20.26
C GLY A 37 21.53 -2.21 -20.03
N VAL A 38 21.05 -1.73 -18.87
CA VAL A 38 20.91 -0.30 -18.55
C VAL A 38 22.08 0.15 -17.69
N ASP A 39 22.79 1.20 -18.13
CA ASP A 39 23.79 1.86 -17.29
C ASP A 39 23.10 2.72 -16.23
N ALA A 40 23.22 2.31 -14.97
CA ALA A 40 22.61 2.97 -13.82
C ALA A 40 23.67 3.46 -12.83
N ILE A 41 23.40 4.57 -12.16
CA ILE A 41 24.25 5.09 -11.08
C ILE A 41 23.42 5.36 -9.81
N PRO A 42 23.99 5.08 -8.62
CA PRO A 42 23.32 5.33 -7.35
C PRO A 42 23.43 6.80 -6.94
N LEU A 43 22.32 7.40 -6.51
CA LEU A 43 22.22 8.76 -6.00
C LEU A 43 21.51 8.76 -4.64
N CYS A 44 22.30 8.68 -3.56
CA CYS A 44 21.77 8.81 -2.20
C CYS A 44 21.70 10.28 -1.77
N VAL A 45 20.49 10.80 -1.57
CA VAL A 45 20.22 12.20 -1.24
C VAL A 45 20.25 12.38 0.28
N ARG A 46 21.09 13.31 0.75
CA ARG A 46 21.22 13.69 2.17
C ARG A 46 20.12 14.65 2.65
N SER A 47 18.87 14.35 2.32
CA SER A 47 17.70 15.08 2.84
C SER A 47 16.50 14.15 2.93
N LYS A 48 15.65 14.39 3.93
CA LYS A 48 14.35 13.75 4.11
C LYS A 48 13.18 14.63 3.65
N SER A 49 13.49 15.87 3.24
CA SER A 49 12.52 16.82 2.72
C SER A 49 12.08 16.40 1.32
N VAL A 50 10.76 16.32 1.11
CA VAL A 50 10.17 16.09 -0.22
C VAL A 50 10.66 17.14 -1.21
N ASP A 51 10.65 18.41 -0.80
CA ASP A 51 11.05 19.54 -1.67
C ASP A 51 12.52 19.44 -2.09
N ASP A 52 13.41 19.07 -1.16
CA ASP A 52 14.84 18.93 -1.47
C ASP A 52 15.08 17.79 -2.46
N ILE A 53 14.44 16.63 -2.25
CA ILE A 53 14.58 15.47 -3.13
C ILE A 53 14.03 15.80 -4.51
N VAL A 54 12.82 16.37 -4.60
CA VAL A 54 12.21 16.77 -5.87
C VAL A 54 13.10 17.77 -6.61
N ASN A 55 13.61 18.79 -5.91
CA ASN A 55 14.48 19.80 -6.50
C ASN A 55 15.80 19.20 -7.01
N VAL A 56 16.49 18.38 -6.21
CA VAL A 56 17.75 17.74 -6.61
C VAL A 56 17.55 16.85 -7.83
N VAL A 57 16.52 16.00 -7.83
CA VAL A 57 16.26 15.09 -8.95
C VAL A 57 15.88 15.89 -10.21
N THR A 58 15.04 16.92 -10.09
CA THR A 58 14.65 17.77 -11.22
C THR A 58 15.86 18.48 -11.83
N LEU A 59 16.75 19.02 -11.00
CA LEU A 59 17.97 19.70 -11.47
C LEU A 59 18.95 18.74 -12.18
N LEU A 60 18.94 17.46 -11.80
CA LEU A 60 19.81 16.44 -12.38
C LEU A 60 19.17 15.67 -13.55
N ALA A 61 17.86 15.81 -13.77
CA ALA A 61 17.08 15.01 -14.72
C ALA A 61 17.69 14.98 -16.13
N GLY A 62 18.18 16.12 -16.63
CA GLY A 62 18.81 16.21 -17.96
C GLY A 62 20.07 15.36 -18.15
N SER A 63 20.64 14.79 -17.09
CA SER A 63 21.78 13.85 -17.16
C SER A 63 21.35 12.39 -17.35
N PHE A 64 20.05 12.07 -17.25
CA PHE A 64 19.56 10.69 -17.22
C PHE A 64 18.43 10.47 -18.22
N GLY A 65 18.33 9.25 -18.76
CA GLY A 65 17.17 8.82 -19.56
C GLY A 65 15.99 8.32 -18.73
N GLY A 66 16.06 8.40 -17.40
CA GLY A 66 15.04 7.92 -16.46
C GLY A 66 15.54 7.91 -15.01
N VAL A 67 14.61 7.90 -14.06
CA VAL A 67 14.85 7.84 -12.61
C VAL A 67 14.05 6.70 -11.99
N ASN A 68 14.74 5.85 -11.25
CA ASN A 68 14.18 4.83 -10.39
C ASN A 68 14.31 5.27 -8.93
N LEU A 69 13.19 5.60 -8.29
CA LEU A 69 13.11 5.90 -6.86
C LEU A 69 13.09 4.59 -6.06
N GLU A 70 13.80 4.59 -4.92
CA GLU A 70 14.05 3.38 -4.15
C GLU A 70 14.17 3.63 -2.65
N ASP A 71 13.65 2.72 -1.83
CA ASP A 71 13.87 2.68 -0.38
C ASP A 71 13.51 4.02 0.31
N ILE A 72 12.47 4.71 -0.18
CA ILE A 72 11.94 5.95 0.39
C ILE A 72 10.67 5.64 1.17
N SER A 73 10.60 6.06 2.44
CA SER A 73 9.47 5.74 3.30
C SER A 73 8.16 6.43 2.89
N ALA A 74 7.06 5.68 2.99
CA ALA A 74 5.71 6.24 2.94
C ALA A 74 5.47 7.19 4.14
N PRO A 75 4.67 8.26 3.98
CA PRO A 75 3.90 8.64 2.79
C PRO A 75 4.69 9.43 1.73
N ARG A 76 5.91 9.86 2.05
CA ARG A 76 6.64 10.87 1.25
C ARG A 76 6.99 10.37 -0.15
N CYS A 77 7.24 9.08 -0.29
CA CYS A 77 7.58 8.47 -1.57
C CYS A 77 6.50 8.68 -2.64
N PHE A 78 5.21 8.71 -2.27
CA PHE A 78 4.11 8.98 -3.21
C PHE A 78 4.13 10.41 -3.71
N GLU A 79 4.26 11.37 -2.79
CA GLU A 79 4.30 12.80 -3.12
C GLU A 79 5.55 13.16 -3.95
N ILE A 80 6.71 12.56 -3.62
CA ILE A 80 7.94 12.73 -4.40
C ILE A 80 7.74 12.23 -5.82
N GLU A 81 7.18 11.02 -5.98
CA GLU A 81 6.97 10.44 -7.31
C GLU A 81 6.00 11.27 -8.15
N GLU A 82 4.85 11.65 -7.59
CA GLU A 82 3.84 12.47 -8.28
C GLU A 82 4.42 13.81 -8.75
N ARG A 83 5.12 14.53 -7.86
CA ARG A 83 5.72 15.83 -8.20
C ARG A 83 6.82 15.70 -9.25
N LEU A 84 7.62 14.63 -9.20
CA LEU A 84 8.66 14.38 -10.19
C LEU A 84 8.07 14.03 -11.56
N LYS A 85 7.00 13.22 -11.61
CA LYS A 85 6.26 12.92 -12.86
C LYS A 85 5.69 14.19 -13.51
N GLN A 86 5.29 15.18 -12.71
CA GLN A 86 4.80 16.46 -13.21
C GLN A 86 5.92 17.43 -13.65
N SER A 87 7.11 17.31 -13.05
CA SER A 87 8.20 18.30 -13.21
C SER A 87 9.30 17.85 -14.17
N CYS A 88 9.43 16.54 -14.44
CA CYS A 88 10.47 15.97 -15.29
C CYS A 88 9.91 15.54 -16.66
N ASP A 89 10.73 15.64 -17.70
CA ASP A 89 10.43 15.18 -19.07
C ASP A 89 10.95 13.76 -19.36
N ILE A 90 11.43 13.06 -18.33
CA ILE A 90 11.95 11.69 -18.36
C ILE A 90 11.09 10.75 -17.51
N PRO A 91 11.09 9.43 -17.79
CA PRO A 91 10.34 8.47 -16.98
C PRO A 91 10.80 8.46 -15.52
N ILE A 92 9.82 8.56 -14.61
CA ILE A 92 9.99 8.43 -13.16
C ILE A 92 9.21 7.20 -12.70
N PHE A 93 9.87 6.30 -11.99
CA PHE A 93 9.29 5.06 -11.48
C PHE A 93 9.78 4.81 -10.07
N HIS A 94 8.91 4.43 -9.15
CA HIS A 94 9.30 3.96 -7.82
C HIS A 94 9.19 2.44 -7.71
N ASP A 95 10.32 1.74 -7.53
CA ASP A 95 10.34 0.26 -7.57
C ASP A 95 9.53 -0.35 -6.42
N ASP A 96 9.66 0.15 -5.19
CA ASP A 96 8.86 -0.42 -4.07
C ASP A 96 7.34 -0.20 -4.21
N GLN A 97 6.90 0.85 -4.93
CA GLN A 97 5.48 1.16 -5.11
C GLN A 97 4.87 0.41 -6.28
N HIS A 98 5.57 0.35 -7.41
CA HIS A 98 5.04 -0.24 -8.65
C HIS A 98 5.56 -1.66 -8.91
N GLY A 99 6.68 -2.04 -8.29
CA GLY A 99 7.16 -3.42 -8.19
C GLY A 99 6.41 -4.25 -7.15
N THR A 100 5.64 -3.60 -6.25
CA THR A 100 4.66 -4.23 -5.36
C THR A 100 3.25 -3.94 -5.90
N ALA A 101 2.62 -4.91 -6.56
CA ALA A 101 1.38 -4.67 -7.34
C ALA A 101 0.18 -4.09 -6.55
N VAL A 102 0.15 -4.21 -5.21
CA VAL A 102 -0.92 -3.70 -4.34
C VAL A 102 -0.33 -3.25 -3.01
N VAL A 103 -0.71 -2.07 -2.53
CA VAL A 103 -0.35 -1.57 -1.20
C VAL A 103 -1.63 -1.26 -0.42
N SER A 104 -1.70 -1.70 0.85
CA SER A 104 -2.81 -1.39 1.77
C SER A 104 -2.27 -0.79 3.06
N THR A 105 -2.92 0.25 3.57
CA THR A 105 -2.46 0.99 4.76
C THR A 105 -3.59 1.29 5.73
N GLY A 106 -3.30 1.72 6.96
CA GLY A 106 -4.34 2.20 7.90
C GLY A 106 -4.75 3.66 7.69
N ARG A 107 -4.15 4.36 6.72
CA ARG A 107 -4.31 5.80 6.53
C ARG A 107 -5.45 6.11 5.57
N SER A 108 -6.20 7.18 5.85
CA SER A 108 -7.36 7.59 5.04
C SER A 108 -7.01 8.41 3.80
N ASP A 109 -5.76 8.86 3.69
CA ASP A 109 -5.27 9.64 2.54
C ASP A 109 -4.64 8.76 1.45
N PHE A 110 -4.72 7.43 1.58
CA PHE A 110 -4.18 6.46 0.62
C PHE A 110 -5.24 5.45 0.17
N PRO A 111 -5.10 4.89 -1.05
CA PRO A 111 -5.91 3.76 -1.49
C PRO A 111 -5.81 2.56 -0.56
N ASN A 112 -6.79 1.65 -0.63
CA ASN A 112 -6.82 0.40 0.14
C ASN A 112 -6.69 0.61 1.67
N GLN A 113 -7.53 1.47 2.25
CA GLN A 113 -7.51 1.73 3.69
C GLN A 113 -8.04 0.54 4.51
N VAL A 114 -7.15 -0.16 5.22
CA VAL A 114 -7.50 -1.19 6.21
C VAL A 114 -8.02 -0.53 7.48
N ASN A 115 -9.32 -0.61 7.71
CA ASN A 115 -9.97 0.03 8.85
C ASN A 115 -10.93 -0.92 9.58
N ASN A 116 -10.87 -0.92 10.91
CA ASN A 116 -11.75 -1.73 11.77
C ASN A 116 -13.24 -1.39 11.59
N VAL A 117 -13.57 -0.17 11.14
CA VAL A 117 -14.94 0.26 10.83
C VAL A 117 -15.62 -0.67 9.80
N LEU A 118 -14.85 -1.33 8.93
CA LEU A 118 -15.39 -2.32 7.99
C LEU A 118 -15.94 -3.56 8.68
N CYS A 119 -15.45 -3.89 9.89
CA CYS A 119 -15.76 -5.14 10.59
C CYS A 119 -16.74 -4.93 11.75
N PHE A 120 -16.36 -4.12 12.74
CA PHE A 120 -17.04 -4.17 14.05
C PHE A 120 -18.53 -3.79 14.00
N PRO A 121 -19.01 -2.79 13.23
CA PRO A 121 -20.43 -2.44 13.22
C PRO A 121 -21.29 -3.60 12.71
N GLY A 122 -20.85 -4.24 11.63
CA GLY A 122 -21.56 -5.38 11.04
C GLY A 122 -21.52 -6.63 11.92
N ILE A 123 -20.35 -6.97 12.49
CA ILE A 123 -20.20 -8.13 13.37
C ILE A 123 -21.14 -8.01 14.58
N PHE A 124 -21.14 -6.87 15.26
CA PHE A 124 -22.02 -6.68 16.41
C PHE A 124 -23.50 -6.66 16.02
N ARG A 125 -23.85 -6.01 14.90
CA ARG A 125 -25.23 -6.01 14.40
C ARG A 125 -25.74 -7.43 14.14
N GLY A 126 -24.98 -8.24 13.41
CA GLY A 126 -25.34 -9.63 13.10
C GLY A 126 -25.42 -10.53 14.34
N ALA A 127 -24.47 -10.40 15.26
CA ALA A 127 -24.49 -11.13 16.53
C ALA A 127 -25.73 -10.76 17.38
N LEU A 128 -26.10 -9.48 17.42
CA LEU A 128 -27.31 -9.01 18.12
C LEU A 128 -28.59 -9.51 17.44
N ASP A 129 -28.64 -9.51 16.11
CA ASP A 129 -29.80 -9.99 15.33
C ASP A 129 -30.06 -11.49 15.54
N ALA A 130 -29.02 -12.30 15.67
CA ALA A 130 -29.13 -13.73 15.98
C ALA A 130 -29.22 -14.02 17.50
N ARG A 131 -29.12 -12.98 18.35
CA ARG A 131 -28.89 -13.08 19.79
C ARG A 131 -27.80 -14.09 20.13
N ALA A 132 -26.70 -14.09 19.39
CA ALA A 132 -25.59 -15.02 19.56
C ALA A 132 -25.06 -14.99 21.01
N SER A 133 -24.71 -16.15 21.56
CA SER A 133 -24.13 -16.27 22.90
C SER A 133 -22.65 -15.88 22.95
N THR A 134 -21.95 -15.96 21.80
CA THR A 134 -20.55 -15.63 21.64
C THR A 134 -20.26 -15.24 20.18
N ILE A 135 -19.11 -14.62 19.91
CA ILE A 135 -18.60 -14.40 18.55
C ILE A 135 -17.56 -15.48 18.26
N THR A 136 -17.88 -16.38 17.34
CA THR A 136 -17.05 -17.53 16.96
C THR A 136 -16.02 -17.16 15.88
N GLU A 137 -15.06 -18.05 15.62
CA GLU A 137 -14.19 -17.93 14.45
C GLU A 137 -14.97 -18.04 13.13
N GLY A 138 -16.01 -18.88 13.07
CA GLY A 138 -16.91 -18.99 11.91
C GLY A 138 -17.57 -17.65 11.56
N MET A 139 -18.07 -16.94 12.58
CA MET A 139 -18.62 -15.58 12.42
C MET A 139 -17.58 -14.57 11.92
N LYS A 140 -16.33 -14.63 12.40
CA LYS A 140 -15.25 -13.74 11.93
C LYS A 140 -14.90 -14.03 10.46
N ILE A 141 -14.76 -15.30 10.10
CA ILE A 141 -14.48 -15.72 8.72
C ILE A 141 -15.63 -15.30 7.79
N ALA A 142 -16.87 -15.45 8.23
CA ALA A 142 -18.04 -14.98 7.47
C ALA A 142 -18.04 -13.46 7.24
N ALA A 143 -17.61 -12.67 8.24
CA ALA A 143 -17.44 -11.23 8.08
C ALA A 143 -16.37 -10.89 7.03
N VAL A 144 -15.22 -11.59 7.05
CA VAL A 144 -14.14 -11.40 6.06
C VAL A 144 -14.65 -11.65 4.64
N TYR A 145 -15.31 -12.78 4.40
CA TYR A 145 -15.85 -13.09 3.08
C TYR A 145 -16.96 -12.12 2.64
N ALA A 146 -17.76 -11.61 3.58
CA ALA A 146 -18.77 -10.61 3.27
C ALA A 146 -18.16 -9.27 2.85
N ILE A 147 -17.05 -8.85 3.48
CA ILE A 147 -16.32 -7.63 3.09
C ILE A 147 -15.65 -7.83 1.73
N ALA A 148 -14.92 -8.94 1.55
CA ALA A 148 -14.23 -9.25 0.30
C ALA A 148 -15.19 -9.35 -0.89
N GLY A 149 -16.36 -9.97 -0.69
CA GLY A 149 -17.37 -10.13 -1.73
C GLY A 149 -18.13 -8.86 -2.13
N LEU A 150 -17.84 -7.71 -1.52
CA LEU A 150 -18.39 -6.41 -1.94
C LEU A 150 -17.60 -5.74 -3.05
N VAL A 151 -16.38 -6.20 -3.31
CA VAL A 151 -15.56 -5.77 -4.44
C VAL A 151 -15.76 -6.79 -5.56
N SER A 152 -16.33 -6.37 -6.68
CA SER A 152 -16.51 -7.23 -7.85
C SER A 152 -15.20 -7.39 -8.62
N ASP A 153 -15.09 -8.45 -9.43
CA ASP A 153 -13.93 -8.67 -10.30
C ASP A 153 -13.75 -7.51 -11.31
N GLU A 154 -14.84 -6.83 -11.69
CA GLU A 154 -14.81 -5.67 -12.57
C GLU A 154 -14.30 -4.39 -11.89
N GLU A 155 -14.55 -4.24 -10.59
CA GLU A 155 -14.11 -3.08 -9.80
C GLU A 155 -12.71 -3.29 -9.19
N LEU A 156 -12.30 -4.55 -9.04
CA LEU A 156 -11.03 -4.94 -8.45
C LEU A 156 -9.85 -4.39 -9.27
N ASN A 157 -9.05 -3.56 -8.62
CA ASN A 157 -7.82 -3.03 -9.21
C ASN A 157 -6.78 -2.74 -8.11
N THR A 158 -5.60 -2.30 -8.50
CA THR A 158 -4.46 -2.07 -7.59
C THR A 158 -4.77 -1.07 -6.48
N ASP A 159 -5.68 -0.13 -6.73
CA ASP A 159 -6.09 0.93 -5.79
C ASP A 159 -7.42 0.62 -5.07
N TYR A 160 -8.11 -0.46 -5.47
CA TYR A 160 -9.42 -0.84 -4.94
C TYR A 160 -9.51 -2.35 -4.70
N THR A 161 -8.95 -2.79 -3.58
CA THR A 161 -8.93 -4.20 -3.13
C THR A 161 -9.85 -4.47 -1.94
N LEU A 162 -10.35 -3.42 -1.30
CA LEU A 162 -11.34 -3.48 -0.22
C LEU A 162 -12.31 -2.29 -0.31
N PRO A 163 -13.55 -2.44 0.19
CA PRO A 163 -14.51 -1.34 0.22
C PRO A 163 -14.01 -0.17 1.07
N GLU A 164 -14.48 1.02 0.73
CA GLU A 164 -14.21 2.24 1.51
C GLU A 164 -14.76 2.12 2.93
N ALA A 165 -14.09 2.77 3.89
CA ALA A 165 -14.43 2.66 5.32
C ALA A 165 -15.89 3.03 5.64
N PHE A 166 -16.52 3.88 4.82
CA PHE A 166 -17.92 4.32 4.98
C PHE A 166 -18.85 3.81 3.87
N ASP A 167 -18.47 2.75 3.16
CA ASP A 167 -19.34 2.12 2.19
C ASP A 167 -20.62 1.62 2.90
N PRO A 168 -21.81 2.14 2.52
CA PRO A 168 -23.06 1.82 3.21
C PRO A 168 -23.47 0.35 3.07
N ARG A 169 -22.92 -0.39 2.09
CA ARG A 169 -23.20 -1.81 1.85
C ARG A 169 -22.55 -2.70 2.90
N VAL A 170 -21.42 -2.29 3.46
CA VAL A 170 -20.57 -3.12 4.34
C VAL A 170 -21.32 -3.59 5.58
N ARG A 171 -22.00 -2.67 6.29
CA ARG A 171 -22.72 -3.00 7.53
C ARG A 171 -23.72 -4.14 7.31
N ASP A 172 -24.57 -4.01 6.29
CA ASP A 172 -25.69 -4.93 6.07
C ASP A 172 -25.21 -6.28 5.54
N ALA A 173 -24.21 -6.28 4.65
CA ALA A 173 -23.58 -7.51 4.14
C ALA A 173 -22.93 -8.32 5.28
N VAL A 174 -22.10 -7.67 6.11
CA VAL A 174 -21.42 -8.30 7.24
C VAL A 174 -22.42 -8.77 8.28
N ALA A 175 -23.40 -7.95 8.66
CA ALA A 175 -24.41 -8.34 9.65
C ALA A 175 -25.20 -9.58 9.22
N LYS A 176 -25.64 -9.64 7.96
CA LYS A 176 -26.37 -10.80 7.42
C LYS A 176 -25.51 -12.06 7.41
N ALA A 177 -24.25 -11.97 6.99
CA ALA A 177 -23.32 -13.10 6.97
C ALA A 177 -23.01 -13.62 8.38
N VAL A 178 -22.76 -12.70 9.32
CA VAL A 178 -22.47 -13.02 10.73
C VAL A 178 -23.67 -13.65 11.42
N ALA A 179 -24.88 -13.12 11.20
CA ALA A 179 -26.10 -13.72 11.75
C ALA A 179 -26.31 -15.14 11.23
N LYS A 180 -26.10 -15.38 9.93
CA LYS A 180 -26.17 -16.71 9.34
C LYS A 180 -25.15 -17.66 9.97
N ALA A 181 -23.88 -17.24 10.07
CA ALA A 181 -22.82 -18.05 10.68
C ALA A 181 -23.11 -18.37 12.16
N ALA A 182 -23.72 -17.45 12.91
CA ALA A 182 -24.12 -17.71 14.29
C ALA A 182 -25.13 -18.87 14.43
N HIS A 183 -26.01 -19.05 13.44
CA HIS A 183 -26.94 -20.18 13.40
C HIS A 183 -26.23 -21.49 13.05
N GLU A 184 -25.34 -21.44 12.06
CA GLU A 184 -24.55 -22.60 11.61
C GLU A 184 -23.62 -23.12 12.72
N ASP A 185 -23.04 -22.21 13.49
CA ASP A 185 -22.18 -22.52 14.64
C ASP A 185 -22.98 -22.92 15.90
N GLY A 186 -24.32 -22.87 15.86
CA GLY A 186 -25.18 -23.26 16.98
C GLY A 186 -25.14 -22.30 18.19
N VAL A 187 -24.70 -21.06 18.00
CA VAL A 187 -24.61 -20.04 19.06
C VAL A 187 -25.77 -19.04 19.03
N ALA A 188 -26.57 -19.03 17.96
CA ALA A 188 -27.80 -18.23 17.83
C ALA A 188 -28.90 -18.70 18.79
N ARG A 189 -29.75 -17.77 19.23
CA ARG A 189 -30.87 -18.03 20.16
C ARG A 189 -32.24 -17.63 19.62
N ILE A 190 -32.29 -17.02 18.44
CA ILE A 190 -33.49 -16.72 17.66
C ILE A 190 -33.20 -16.91 16.18
#